data_AF-A0A0P9E0T3-F1
#
_entry.id   AF-A0A0P9E0T3-F1
#
_cell.length_a   1.000
_cell.length_b   1.000
_cell.length_c   1.000
_cell.angle_alpha   90.00
_cell.angle_beta   90.00
_cell.angle_gamma   90.00
#
_symmetry.space_group_name_H-M   'P 1'
#
loop_
_entity.id
_entity.type
_entity.pdbx_description
1 polymer ?
#
loop_
_entity_poly.entity_id
_entity_poly.type
_entity_poly.pdbx_seq_one_letter_code
_entity_poly.pdbx_strand_id
1 'polypeptide(L)'
;MKRGFESVPKTVFLPLLRRYLEILKAHLGEDLIAVILYGSLARGEAELHKSDIDLYVVASYWPCFFNHRFEILEGVFKELEATKEYRDALSKELHVSFSEYPLTIEEALRHGPLDLEVYADGIVLYDREGFADRKFSELELRLNRIGAQQKDVGKRKRLWILKPKVEFGEVIEI
;
A
#
# COMPACT_ATOMS: atom_id res chain seq x y z
N MET A 1 4.17 -8.76 8.46
CA MET A 1 4.50 -7.61 7.60
C MET A 1 5.54 -6.71 8.25
N LYS A 2 6.30 -5.93 7.48
CA LYS A 2 7.23 -4.92 8.01
C LYS A 2 6.44 -3.72 8.58
N ARG A 3 7.03 -2.98 9.52
CA ARG A 3 6.36 -1.84 10.17
C ARG A 3 7.29 -0.65 10.30
N GLY A 4 6.67 0.52 10.36
CA GLY A 4 7.33 1.78 10.65
C GLY A 4 8.17 2.29 9.49
N PHE A 5 8.48 3.59 9.58
CA PHE A 5 9.27 4.30 8.57
C PHE A 5 10.71 3.78 8.51
N GLU A 6 11.25 3.23 9.60
CA GLU A 6 12.56 2.59 9.67
C GLU A 6 12.71 1.38 8.74
N SER A 7 11.59 0.77 8.34
CA SER A 7 11.58 -0.36 7.40
C SER A 7 11.63 0.06 5.93
N VAL A 8 11.53 1.36 5.62
CA VAL A 8 11.52 1.88 4.24
C VAL A 8 12.95 1.86 3.67
N PRO A 9 13.23 1.10 2.58
CA PRO A 9 14.59 0.90 2.09
C PRO A 9 15.28 2.18 1.57
N LYS A 10 14.56 3.05 0.87
CA LYS A 10 15.13 4.27 0.28
C LYS A 10 14.81 5.46 1.17
N THR A 11 15.67 5.66 2.16
CA THR A 11 15.49 6.66 3.21
C THR A 11 15.34 8.10 2.71
N VAL A 12 15.78 8.38 1.48
CA VAL A 12 15.62 9.68 0.82
C VAL A 12 14.14 10.12 0.70
N PHE A 13 13.21 9.16 0.61
CA PHE A 13 11.76 9.42 0.57
C PHE A 13 11.12 9.65 1.95
N LEU A 14 11.83 9.41 3.05
CA LEU A 14 11.24 9.45 4.40
C LEU A 14 10.65 10.80 4.79
N PRO A 15 11.31 11.95 4.56
CA PRO A 15 10.73 13.25 4.89
C PRO A 15 9.40 13.47 4.16
N LEU A 16 9.38 13.14 2.87
CA LEU A 16 8.20 13.26 2.01
C LEU A 16 7.07 12.33 2.46
N LEU A 17 7.35 11.04 2.72
CA LEU A 17 6.35 10.07 3.18
C LEU A 17 5.75 10.46 4.55
N ARG A 18 6.58 10.93 5.47
CA ARG A 18 6.12 11.41 6.79
C ARG A 18 5.19 12.61 6.61
N ARG A 19 5.60 13.59 5.79
CA ARG A 19 4.81 14.78 5.54
C ARG A 19 3.49 14.47 4.85
N TYR A 20 3.52 13.58 3.86
CA TYR A 20 2.30 13.10 3.20
C TYR A 20 1.36 12.41 4.20
N LEU A 21 1.86 11.52 5.06
CA LEU A 21 1.03 10.87 6.09
C LEU A 21 0.42 11.87 7.08
N GLU A 22 1.15 12.91 7.47
CA GLU A 22 0.63 13.99 8.33
C GLU A 22 -0.53 14.74 7.67
N ILE A 23 -0.36 15.13 6.39
CA ILE A 23 -1.41 15.82 5.63
C ILE A 23 -2.61 14.90 5.43
N LEU A 24 -2.38 13.64 5.05
CA LEU A 24 -3.45 12.65 4.88
C LEU A 24 -4.25 12.46 6.18
N LYS A 25 -3.57 12.42 7.34
CA LYS A 25 -4.21 12.40 8.65
C LYS A 25 -5.01 13.66 8.94
N ALA A 26 -4.56 14.83 8.50
CA ALA A 26 -5.30 16.07 8.68
C ALA A 26 -6.58 16.12 7.83
N HIS A 27 -6.54 15.58 6.60
CA HIS A 27 -7.68 15.54 5.68
C HIS A 27 -8.72 14.50 6.09
N LEU A 28 -8.28 13.30 6.49
CA LEU A 28 -9.17 12.20 6.83
C LEU A 28 -9.50 12.11 8.33
N GLY A 29 -8.70 12.76 9.18
CA GLY A 29 -8.93 12.82 10.62
C GLY A 29 -9.10 11.44 11.25
N GLU A 30 -10.20 11.28 11.99
CA GLU A 30 -10.55 10.03 12.65
C GLU A 30 -11.03 8.94 11.67
N ASP A 31 -11.30 9.28 10.42
CA ASP A 31 -11.67 8.27 9.44
C ASP A 31 -10.47 7.46 8.94
N LEU A 32 -9.24 7.94 9.08
CA LEU A 32 -8.07 7.19 8.62
C LEU A 32 -7.80 5.98 9.51
N ILE A 33 -7.86 4.79 8.92
CA ILE A 33 -7.68 3.49 9.58
C ILE A 33 -6.30 2.92 9.36
N ALA A 34 -5.81 2.82 8.13
CA ALA A 34 -4.50 2.24 7.85
C ALA A 34 -3.85 2.87 6.62
N VAL A 35 -2.52 2.99 6.64
CA VAL A 35 -1.71 3.37 5.49
C VAL A 35 -0.55 2.39 5.38
N ILE A 36 -0.45 1.72 4.25
CA ILE A 36 0.57 0.72 3.98
C ILE A 36 1.28 1.08 2.69
N LEU A 37 2.59 1.27 2.77
CA LEU A 37 3.44 1.43 1.60
C LEU A 37 3.65 0.06 0.97
N TYR A 38 3.39 -0.07 -0.33
CA TYR A 38 3.66 -1.31 -1.06
C TYR A 38 4.46 -1.00 -2.35
N GLY A 39 4.48 -1.95 -3.28
CA GLY A 39 5.07 -1.76 -4.58
C GLY A 39 6.59 -1.62 -4.56
N SER A 40 7.12 -0.96 -5.58
CA SER A 40 8.58 -0.95 -5.85
C SER A 40 9.39 -0.30 -4.75
N LEU A 41 8.84 0.72 -4.06
CA LEU A 41 9.52 1.41 -2.98
C LEU A 41 9.62 0.52 -1.73
N ALA A 42 8.55 -0.21 -1.38
CA ALA A 42 8.56 -1.16 -0.27
C ALA A 42 9.53 -2.34 -0.51
N ARG A 43 9.65 -2.80 -1.77
CA ARG A 43 10.62 -3.83 -2.19
C ARG A 43 12.07 -3.34 -2.24
N GLY A 44 12.29 -2.02 -2.20
CA GLY A 44 13.62 -1.41 -2.36
C GLY A 44 14.10 -1.35 -3.82
N GLU A 45 13.20 -1.59 -4.77
CA GLU A 45 13.47 -1.64 -6.21
C GLU A 45 13.18 -0.32 -6.92
N ALA A 46 12.51 0.63 -6.26
CA ALA A 46 12.11 1.91 -6.85
C ALA A 46 13.28 2.68 -7.50
N GLU A 47 13.10 3.12 -8.73
CA GLU A 47 13.99 4.06 -9.40
C GLU A 47 13.66 5.48 -8.93
N LEU A 48 14.66 6.20 -8.36
CA LEU A 48 14.44 7.48 -7.69
C LEU A 48 13.73 8.53 -8.56
N HIS A 49 13.97 8.49 -9.87
CA HIS A 49 13.52 9.48 -10.85
C HIS A 49 12.37 8.98 -11.75
N LYS A 50 11.75 7.83 -11.43
CA LYS A 50 10.67 7.25 -12.27
C LYS A 50 9.58 6.51 -11.50
N SER A 51 9.90 5.91 -10.36
CA SER A 51 8.96 5.04 -9.67
C SER A 51 7.97 5.84 -8.84
N ASP A 52 6.69 5.56 -9.04
CA ASP A 52 5.62 6.08 -8.19
C ASP A 52 5.69 5.51 -6.77
N ILE A 53 5.00 6.18 -5.85
CA ILE A 53 4.86 5.79 -4.44
C ILE A 53 3.48 5.14 -4.27
N ASP A 54 3.46 3.82 -4.16
CA ASP A 54 2.22 3.04 -4.05
C ASP A 54 1.72 2.95 -2.60
N LEU A 55 0.51 3.45 -2.31
CA LEU A 55 -0.06 3.48 -0.97
C LEU A 55 -1.41 2.78 -0.89
N TYR A 56 -1.56 1.84 0.02
CA TYR A 56 -2.83 1.21 0.36
C TYR A 56 -3.45 2.02 1.51
N VAL A 57 -4.55 2.73 1.25
CA VAL A 57 -5.14 3.69 2.18
C VAL A 57 -6.53 3.23 2.59
N VAL A 58 -6.69 2.85 3.85
CA VAL A 58 -7.98 2.41 4.40
C VAL A 58 -8.56 3.51 5.27
N ALA A 59 -9.83 3.86 5.02
CA ALA A 59 -10.59 4.78 5.86
C ALA A 59 -11.97 4.18 6.23
N SER A 60 -12.56 4.58 7.36
CA SER A 60 -13.94 4.22 7.71
C SER A 60 -14.94 4.84 6.76
N TYR A 61 -14.63 6.02 6.24
CA TYR A 61 -15.43 6.70 5.25
C TYR A 61 -14.61 7.08 4.02
N TRP A 62 -15.14 6.71 2.86
CA TRP A 62 -14.81 7.31 1.58
C TRP A 62 -16.11 7.64 0.84
N PRO A 63 -16.14 8.68 0.01
CA PRO A 63 -17.23 8.88 -0.93
C PRO A 63 -17.52 7.62 -1.76
N CYS A 64 -18.82 7.38 -2.01
CA CYS A 64 -19.27 6.22 -2.76
C CYS A 64 -18.67 6.16 -4.17
N PHE A 65 -18.53 7.31 -4.83
CA PHE A 65 -17.94 7.40 -6.15
C PHE A 65 -16.42 7.51 -6.06
N PHE A 66 -15.74 6.64 -6.81
CA PHE A 66 -14.29 6.49 -6.73
C PHE A 66 -13.53 7.77 -7.13
N ASN A 67 -14.06 8.54 -8.10
CA ASN A 67 -13.48 9.81 -8.52
C ASN A 67 -13.47 10.86 -7.39
N HIS A 68 -14.49 10.92 -6.54
CA HIS A 68 -14.52 11.85 -5.41
C HIS A 68 -13.49 11.50 -4.33
N ARG A 69 -13.07 10.23 -4.25
CA ARG A 69 -11.96 9.83 -3.36
C ARG A 69 -10.65 10.47 -3.85
N PHE A 70 -10.44 10.49 -5.17
CA PHE A 70 -9.28 11.14 -5.77
C PHE A 70 -9.31 12.66 -5.69
N GLU A 71 -10.47 13.30 -5.66
CA GLU A 71 -10.55 14.75 -5.39
C GLU A 71 -9.98 15.09 -4.00
N ILE A 72 -10.25 14.25 -3.00
CA ILE A 72 -9.67 14.39 -1.66
C ILE A 72 -8.15 14.16 -1.71
N LEU A 73 -7.70 13.08 -2.35
CA LEU A 73 -6.27 12.75 -2.47
C LEU A 73 -5.50 13.80 -3.28
N GLU A 74 -6.11 14.39 -4.30
CA GLU A 74 -5.55 15.51 -5.05
C GLU A 74 -5.40 16.74 -4.13
N GLY A 75 -6.35 16.98 -3.22
CA GLY A 75 -6.23 17.98 -2.16
C GLY A 75 -5.04 17.74 -1.24
N VAL A 76 -4.85 16.49 -0.81
CA VAL A 76 -3.68 16.06 0.00
C VAL A 76 -2.38 16.31 -0.77
N PHE A 77 -2.33 15.93 -2.04
CA PHE A 77 -1.14 16.13 -2.88
C PHE A 77 -0.84 17.62 -3.11
N LYS A 78 -1.84 18.44 -3.44
CA LYS A 78 -1.68 19.90 -3.60
C LYS A 78 -1.13 20.57 -2.34
N GLU A 79 -1.57 20.13 -1.16
CA GLU A 79 -1.01 20.64 0.09
C GLU A 79 0.44 20.20 0.27
N LEU A 80 0.80 18.96 -0.10
CA LEU A 80 2.18 18.48 -0.09
C LEU A 80 3.07 19.34 -1.00
N GLU A 81 2.60 19.73 -2.19
CA GLU A 81 3.37 20.54 -3.15
C GLU A 81 3.85 21.88 -2.56
N ALA A 82 3.10 22.45 -1.61
CA ALA A 82 3.45 23.69 -0.92
C ALA A 82 4.51 23.50 0.19
N THR A 83 4.89 22.27 0.54
CA THR A 83 5.78 21.97 1.67
C THR A 83 7.26 22.15 1.34
N LYS A 84 8.10 22.18 2.39
CA LYS A 84 9.56 22.15 2.20
C LYS A 84 10.01 20.76 1.75
N GLU A 85 9.41 19.70 2.28
CA GLU A 85 9.76 18.31 2.00
C GLU A 85 9.55 17.96 0.52
N TYR A 86 8.51 18.49 -0.11
CA TYR A 86 8.30 18.37 -1.55
C TYR A 86 9.39 19.09 -2.34
N ARG A 87 9.69 20.35 -2.01
CA ARG A 87 10.79 21.10 -2.67
C ARG A 87 12.15 20.44 -2.49
N ASP A 88 12.41 19.87 -1.30
CA ASP A 88 13.64 19.12 -1.00
C ASP A 88 13.69 17.77 -1.72
N ALA A 89 12.55 17.17 -2.06
CA ALA A 89 12.47 15.98 -2.90
C ALA A 89 12.78 16.32 -4.36
N LEU A 90 12.21 17.40 -4.88
CA LEU A 90 12.48 17.89 -6.24
C LEU A 90 13.93 18.31 -6.43
N SER A 91 14.55 18.98 -5.44
CA SER A 91 15.97 19.37 -5.50
C SER A 91 16.94 18.18 -5.51
N LYS A 92 16.46 16.99 -5.11
CA LYS A 92 17.16 15.70 -5.20
C LYS A 92 16.78 14.89 -6.43
N GLU A 93 16.06 15.50 -7.37
CA GLU A 93 15.59 14.87 -8.61
C GLU A 93 14.73 13.62 -8.37
N LEU A 94 14.00 13.59 -7.24
CA LEU A 94 13.05 12.53 -6.97
C LEU A 94 11.80 12.72 -7.84
N HIS A 95 11.32 11.61 -8.42
CA HIS A 95 9.97 11.55 -8.96
C HIS A 95 8.97 11.48 -7.82
N VAL A 96 8.12 12.50 -7.71
CA VAL A 96 7.13 12.61 -6.65
C VAL A 96 5.74 12.44 -7.25
N SER A 97 5.24 11.22 -7.15
CA SER A 97 3.93 10.80 -7.64
C SER A 97 3.42 9.73 -6.70
N PHE A 98 2.16 9.85 -6.28
CA PHE A 98 1.51 8.88 -5.40
C PHE A 98 0.46 8.11 -6.19
N SER A 99 0.47 6.80 -6.01
CA SER A 99 -0.48 5.86 -6.58
C SER A 99 -1.26 5.24 -5.43
N GLU A 100 -2.25 5.97 -4.92
CA GLU A 100 -3.05 5.51 -3.80
C GLU A 100 -4.14 4.53 -4.24
N TYR A 101 -4.38 3.53 -3.39
CA TYR A 101 -5.51 2.62 -3.48
C TYR A 101 -6.45 2.87 -2.30
N PRO A 102 -7.41 3.82 -2.45
CA PRO A 102 -8.32 4.23 -1.38
C PRO A 102 -9.46 3.23 -1.20
N LEU A 103 -9.55 2.61 -0.03
CA LEU A 103 -10.52 1.59 0.30
C LEU A 103 -11.28 1.91 1.58
N THR A 104 -12.58 1.60 1.59
CA THR A 104 -13.33 1.53 2.85
C THR A 104 -12.89 0.31 3.64
N ILE A 105 -13.20 0.27 4.95
CA ILE A 105 -13.01 -0.93 5.77
C ILE A 105 -13.64 -2.16 5.11
N GLU A 106 -14.86 -2.04 4.60
CA GLU A 106 -15.59 -3.15 3.97
C GLU A 106 -14.89 -3.64 2.69
N GLU A 107 -14.47 -2.71 1.81
CA GLU A 107 -13.74 -3.07 0.59
C GLU A 107 -12.39 -3.71 0.91
N ALA A 108 -11.68 -3.19 1.92
CA ALA A 108 -10.43 -3.78 2.38
C ALA A 108 -10.66 -5.21 2.94
N LEU A 109 -11.76 -5.50 3.62
CA LEU A 109 -12.00 -6.84 4.16
C LEU A 109 -12.42 -7.88 3.09
N ARG A 110 -12.98 -7.45 1.95
CA ARG A 110 -13.46 -8.36 0.88
C ARG A 110 -12.38 -9.04 0.04
N HIS A 111 -11.12 -8.95 0.43
CA HIS A 111 -9.93 -9.41 -0.30
C HIS A 111 -9.79 -8.81 -1.71
N GLY A 112 -8.88 -7.84 -1.85
CA GLY A 112 -8.64 -7.13 -3.10
C GLY A 112 -7.48 -7.69 -3.94
N PRO A 113 -7.38 -7.32 -5.23
CA PRO A 113 -6.34 -7.82 -6.14
C PRO A 113 -4.91 -7.49 -5.66
N LEU A 114 -4.73 -6.42 -4.88
CA LEU A 114 -3.44 -5.98 -4.37
C LEU A 114 -3.07 -6.61 -3.02
N ASP A 115 -3.97 -7.33 -2.37
CA ASP A 115 -3.75 -7.81 -1.00
C ASP A 115 -2.55 -8.76 -0.90
N LEU A 116 -2.30 -9.58 -1.92
CA LEU A 116 -1.14 -10.47 -1.96
C LEU A 116 0.18 -9.70 -2.08
N GLU A 117 0.20 -8.59 -2.81
CA GLU A 117 1.37 -7.74 -2.95
C GLU A 117 1.64 -6.97 -1.66
N VAL A 118 0.58 -6.38 -1.10
CA VAL A 118 0.63 -5.66 0.18
C VAL A 118 1.05 -6.61 1.31
N TYR A 119 0.53 -7.83 1.35
CA TYR A 119 0.93 -8.84 2.33
C TYR A 119 2.41 -9.21 2.21
N ALA A 120 2.88 -9.46 0.99
CA ALA A 120 4.24 -9.94 0.75
C ALA A 120 5.31 -8.91 1.11
N ASP A 121 5.15 -7.67 0.65
CA ASP A 121 6.21 -6.67 0.68
C ASP A 121 5.81 -5.38 1.41
N GLY A 122 4.56 -5.25 1.84
CA GLY A 122 4.03 -4.03 2.43
C GLY A 122 4.69 -3.64 3.75
N ILE A 123 4.81 -2.33 3.94
CA ILE A 123 5.33 -1.69 5.14
C ILE A 123 4.19 -0.85 5.74
N VAL A 124 3.75 -1.25 6.93
CA VAL A 124 2.69 -0.54 7.66
C VAL A 124 3.25 0.79 8.17
N LEU A 125 2.78 1.91 7.61
CA LEU A 125 3.18 3.27 8.02
C LEU A 125 2.25 3.84 9.10
N TYR A 126 0.98 3.44 9.08
CA TYR A 126 -0.01 3.79 10.09
C TYR A 126 -1.07 2.69 10.17
N ASP A 127 -1.51 2.39 11.39
CA ASP A 127 -2.49 1.34 11.66
C ASP A 127 -3.26 1.65 12.94
N ARG A 128 -4.54 1.98 12.78
CA ARG A 128 -5.46 2.27 13.86
C ARG A 128 -6.00 0.95 14.40
N GLU A 129 -5.85 0.78 15.71
CA GLU A 129 -6.36 -0.38 16.45
C GLU A 129 -5.90 -1.75 15.88
N GLY A 130 -4.80 -1.82 15.14
CA GLY A 130 -4.29 -3.08 14.57
C GLY A 130 -5.17 -3.65 13.45
N PHE A 131 -5.82 -2.81 12.65
CA PHE A 131 -6.61 -3.24 11.49
C PHE A 131 -5.77 -4.03 10.49
N ALA A 132 -4.59 -3.53 10.12
CA ALA A 132 -3.73 -4.20 9.15
C ALA A 132 -3.28 -5.57 9.65
N ASP A 133 -2.93 -5.67 10.94
CA ASP A 133 -2.57 -6.95 11.56
C ASP A 133 -3.70 -7.98 11.42
N ARG A 134 -4.93 -7.63 11.82
CA ARG A 134 -6.07 -8.55 11.71
C ARG A 134 -6.32 -9.00 10.28
N LYS A 135 -6.41 -8.04 9.35
CA LYS A 135 -6.68 -8.32 7.92
C LYS A 135 -5.64 -9.29 7.34
N PHE A 136 -4.36 -9.00 7.55
CA PHE A 136 -3.29 -9.76 6.90
C PHE A 136 -2.96 -11.07 7.62
N SER A 137 -3.23 -11.19 8.92
CA SER A 137 -3.23 -12.49 9.61
C SER A 137 -4.35 -13.41 9.10
N GLU A 138 -5.54 -12.89 8.82
CA GLU A 138 -6.62 -13.68 8.22
C GLU A 138 -6.24 -14.16 6.81
N LEU A 139 -5.65 -13.27 5.99
CA LEU A 139 -5.15 -13.65 4.67
C LEU A 139 -4.07 -14.73 4.77
N GLU A 140 -3.11 -14.60 5.69
CA GLU A 140 -2.08 -15.61 5.93
C GLU A 140 -2.68 -16.99 6.28
N LEU A 141 -3.67 -17.02 7.18
CA LEU A 141 -4.38 -18.26 7.54
C LEU A 141 -5.07 -18.89 6.33
N ARG A 142 -5.69 -18.07 5.47
CA ARG A 142 -6.36 -18.53 4.25
C ARG A 142 -5.35 -19.09 3.24
N LEU A 143 -4.24 -18.39 3.01
CA LEU A 143 -3.15 -18.81 2.13
C LEU A 143 -2.54 -20.14 2.59
N ASN A 144 -2.30 -20.29 3.90
CA ASN A 144 -1.80 -21.53 4.49
C ASN A 144 -2.79 -22.69 4.31
N ARG A 145 -4.09 -22.44 4.47
CA ARG A 145 -5.14 -23.47 4.28
C ARG A 145 -5.21 -24.02 2.86
N ILE A 146 -5.04 -23.16 1.85
CA ILE A 146 -5.06 -23.58 0.43
C ILE A 146 -3.68 -24.07 -0.05
N GLY A 147 -2.67 -24.03 0.82
CA GLY A 147 -1.30 -24.41 0.48
C GLY A 147 -0.66 -23.45 -0.52
N ALA A 148 -1.04 -22.17 -0.50
CA ALA A 148 -0.50 -21.18 -1.42
C ALA A 148 1.01 -21.04 -1.23
N GLN A 149 1.73 -20.88 -2.33
CA GLN A 149 3.19 -20.73 -2.34
C GLN A 149 3.57 -19.49 -3.13
N GLN A 150 4.40 -18.63 -2.57
CA GLN A 150 5.08 -17.60 -3.33
C GLN A 150 6.36 -18.19 -3.93
N LYS A 151 6.53 -18.05 -5.25
CA LYS A 151 7.73 -18.50 -5.97
C LYS A 151 8.43 -17.35 -6.67
N ASP A 152 9.76 -17.31 -6.55
CA ASP A 152 10.58 -16.39 -7.31
C ASP A 152 10.72 -16.89 -8.77
N VAL A 153 10.36 -16.04 -9.73
CA VAL A 153 10.45 -16.28 -11.18
C VAL A 153 11.44 -15.29 -11.79
N GLY A 154 12.70 -15.38 -11.35
CA GLY A 154 13.80 -14.53 -11.82
C GLY A 154 14.29 -13.54 -10.77
N LYS A 155 15.10 -12.55 -11.18
CA LYS A 155 15.83 -11.68 -10.24
C LYS A 155 14.94 -10.77 -9.38
N ARG A 156 13.75 -10.40 -9.85
CA ARG A 156 12.84 -9.40 -9.23
C ARG A 156 11.36 -9.66 -9.51
N LYS A 157 11.00 -10.92 -9.78
CA LYS A 157 9.61 -11.29 -10.07
C LYS A 157 9.19 -12.40 -9.15
N ARG A 158 8.02 -12.24 -8.56
CA ARG A 158 7.39 -13.22 -7.67
C ARG A 158 6.02 -13.55 -8.21
N LEU A 159 5.67 -14.83 -8.15
CA LEU A 159 4.35 -15.32 -8.52
C LEU A 159 3.74 -16.06 -7.34
N TRP A 160 2.48 -15.76 -7.05
CA TRP A 160 1.68 -16.53 -6.12
C TRP A 160 1.06 -17.72 -6.84
N ILE A 161 1.38 -18.92 -6.37
CA ILE A 161 0.69 -20.16 -6.73
C ILE A 161 -0.34 -20.40 -5.63
N LEU A 162 -1.59 -19.98 -5.86
CA LEU A 162 -2.65 -20.07 -4.86
C LEU A 162 -3.10 -21.51 -4.59
N LYS A 163 -3.02 -22.37 -5.61
CA LYS A 163 -3.34 -23.79 -5.49
C LYS A 163 -2.29 -24.62 -6.21
N PRO A 164 -1.32 -25.23 -5.49
CA PRO A 164 -0.24 -25.99 -6.13
C PRO A 164 -0.69 -27.36 -6.67
N LYS A 165 -1.87 -27.86 -6.26
CA LYS A 165 -2.51 -29.06 -6.82
C LYS A 165 -3.85 -28.66 -7.43
N VAL A 166 -3.87 -28.41 -8.73
CA VAL A 166 -5.10 -28.20 -9.49
C VAL A 166 -5.39 -29.48 -10.25
N GLU A 167 -6.56 -30.08 -10.00
CA GLU A 167 -7.02 -31.21 -10.79
C GLU A 167 -7.81 -30.68 -12.01
N PHE A 168 -7.69 -31.38 -13.14
CA PHE A 168 -8.35 -30.98 -14.37
C PHE A 168 -9.88 -30.94 -14.19
N GLY A 169 -10.50 -29.79 -14.44
CA GLY A 169 -11.95 -29.59 -14.32
C GLY A 169 -12.42 -28.92 -13.02
N GLU A 170 -11.51 -28.54 -12.12
CA GLU A 170 -11.87 -27.88 -10.87
C GLU A 170 -12.05 -26.37 -11.02
N VAL A 171 -13.15 -25.82 -10.48
CA VAL A 171 -13.42 -24.38 -10.45
C VAL A 171 -12.67 -23.75 -9.26
N ILE A 172 -11.84 -22.74 -9.53
CA ILE A 172 -11.14 -21.97 -8.51
C ILE A 172 -11.96 -20.71 -8.21
N GLU A 173 -12.53 -20.62 -7.01
CA GLU A 173 -13.16 -19.39 -6.50
C GLU A 173 -12.20 -18.69 -5.52
N ILE A 174 -11.99 -17.38 -5.73
CA ILE A 174 -11.20 -16.48 -4.88
C ILE A 174 -12.16 -15.67 -4.01
#